data_AF-A0A4R3A194-F1
#
_entry.id   AF-A0A4R3A194-F1
#
_cell.length_a   1.000
_cell.length_b   1.000
_cell.length_c   1.000
_cell.angle_alpha   90.00
_cell.angle_beta   90.00
_cell.angle_gamma   90.00
#
_symmetry.space_group_name_H-M   'P 1'
#
loop_
_entity.id
_entity.type
_entity.pdbx_description
1 polymer ?
#
loop_
_entity_poly.entity_id
_entity_poly.type
_entity_poly.pdbx_seq_one_letter_code
_entity_poly.pdbx_strand_id
1 'polypeptide(L)'
;MKFLIKLLEKLLKSSTARPPVKTPPGKPPAQPPAKPQQAQQKADQQGNASQQRDNCNGNCAPKKPKPQKRDTKPYADRLRGKRYEEAEDILDRELRDDAGWTKAPLGKGDGVRYYDGKGGSVSLNRGYPEGLKGGGGDAVHKGPYVKVQPSGDRVPLGE
;
A
#
# COMPACT_ATOMS: atom_id res chain seq x y z
N MET A 1 -43.45 -29.30 14.49
CA MET A 1 -42.03 -28.87 14.65
C MET A 1 -41.92 -27.76 15.69
N LYS A 2 -42.11 -28.10 16.97
CA LYS A 2 -42.12 -27.19 18.14
C LYS A 2 -41.12 -27.67 19.21
N PHE A 3 -39.90 -28.03 18.80
CA PHE A 3 -38.94 -28.70 19.68
C PHE A 3 -37.48 -28.26 19.53
N LEU A 4 -37.20 -27.13 18.89
CA LEU A 4 -35.81 -26.65 18.69
C LEU A 4 -35.52 -25.23 19.17
N ILE A 5 -36.42 -24.64 19.97
CA ILE A 5 -36.22 -23.29 20.55
C ILE A 5 -35.77 -23.35 22.03
N LYS A 6 -35.73 -24.54 22.65
CA LYS A 6 -35.42 -24.72 24.09
C LYS A 6 -33.94 -25.02 24.42
N LEU A 7 -33.01 -24.83 23.49
CA LEU A 7 -31.58 -25.10 23.74
C LEU A 7 -30.70 -23.84 23.89
N LEU A 8 -31.19 -22.65 23.54
CA LEU A 8 -30.37 -21.42 23.60
C LEU A 8 -30.44 -20.64 24.93
N GLU A 9 -31.35 -20.97 25.84
CA GLU A 9 -31.53 -20.22 27.11
C GLU A 9 -30.70 -20.73 28.30
N LYS A 10 -29.85 -21.75 28.12
CA LYS A 10 -29.10 -22.38 29.24
C LYS A 10 -27.62 -21.99 29.37
N LEU A 11 -27.11 -21.04 28.58
CA LEU A 11 -25.70 -20.62 28.65
C LEU A 11 -25.48 -19.16 29.09
N LEU A 12 -26.51 -18.52 29.65
CA LEU A 12 -26.45 -17.14 30.18
C LEU A 12 -26.37 -17.06 31.71
N LYS A 13 -26.01 -18.15 32.40
CA LYS A 13 -25.87 -18.17 33.87
C LYS A 13 -24.61 -18.92 34.31
N SER A 14 -23.46 -18.27 34.18
CA SER A 14 -22.27 -18.59 34.97
C SER A 14 -21.50 -17.31 35.29
N SER A 15 -22.10 -16.52 36.19
CA SER A 15 -21.36 -15.55 37.00
C SER A 15 -20.52 -16.32 38.01
N THR A 16 -19.20 -16.32 37.83
CA THR A 16 -18.24 -16.67 38.89
C THR A 16 -17.17 -15.60 38.95
N ALA A 17 -17.25 -14.81 40.01
CA ALA A 17 -16.26 -13.83 40.40
C ALA A 17 -14.88 -14.50 40.54
N ARG A 18 -13.85 -13.90 39.94
CA ARG A 18 -12.46 -14.32 40.11
C ARG A 18 -11.86 -13.56 41.31
N PRO A 19 -11.16 -14.24 42.24
CA PRO A 19 -10.46 -13.57 43.33
C PRO A 19 -9.25 -12.76 42.83
N PRO A 20 -8.82 -11.72 43.57
CA PRO A 20 -7.69 -10.88 43.18
C PRO A 20 -6.37 -11.63 43.33
N VAL A 21 -5.59 -11.67 42.24
CA VAL A 21 -4.21 -12.20 42.23
C VAL A 21 -3.28 -11.14 42.83
N LYS A 22 -2.63 -11.47 43.95
CA LYS A 22 -1.49 -10.71 44.51
C LYS A 22 -0.28 -10.91 43.59
N THR A 23 0.22 -9.85 42.98
CA THR A 23 1.48 -9.85 42.22
C THR A 23 2.69 -9.66 43.14
N PRO A 24 3.77 -10.45 43.02
CA PRO A 24 5.03 -10.24 43.74
C PRO A 24 5.81 -9.02 43.19
N PRO A 25 6.68 -8.39 44.00
CA PRO A 25 7.48 -7.25 43.56
C PRO A 25 8.75 -7.73 42.84
N GLY A 26 9.05 -7.15 41.67
CA GLY A 26 10.40 -7.19 41.12
C GLY A 26 10.53 -7.35 39.61
N LYS A 27 10.72 -6.22 38.92
CA LYS A 27 11.90 -5.95 38.07
C LYS A 27 11.84 -4.50 37.56
N PRO A 28 12.94 -3.73 37.64
CA PRO A 28 12.99 -2.40 37.04
C PRO A 28 12.88 -2.50 35.50
N PRO A 29 12.30 -1.50 34.83
CA PRO A 29 12.15 -1.52 33.38
C PRO A 29 13.53 -1.51 32.71
N ALA A 30 13.75 -2.49 31.84
CA ALA A 30 14.88 -2.51 30.93
C ALA A 30 14.85 -1.26 30.05
N GLN A 31 16.00 -0.58 29.97
CA GLN A 31 16.21 0.55 29.07
C GLN A 31 15.91 0.11 27.62
N PRO A 32 15.25 0.94 26.80
CA PRO A 32 15.05 0.62 25.39
C PRO A 32 16.42 0.51 24.69
N PRO A 33 16.61 -0.49 23.81
CA PRO A 33 17.85 -0.62 23.06
C PRO A 33 18.08 0.64 22.21
N ALA A 34 19.31 1.15 22.25
CA ALA A 34 19.75 2.29 21.47
C ALA A 34 19.39 2.07 19.99
N LYS A 35 18.60 2.99 19.43
CA LYS A 35 18.29 3.06 18.00
C LYS A 35 19.60 2.97 17.20
N PRO A 36 19.65 2.18 16.11
CA PRO A 36 20.78 2.22 15.18
C PRO A 36 20.93 3.62 14.61
N GLN A 37 22.07 4.28 14.88
CA GLN A 37 22.41 5.64 14.44
C GLN A 37 22.43 5.82 12.90
N GLN A 38 22.24 4.76 12.12
CA GLN A 38 22.25 4.79 10.66
C GLN A 38 21.00 5.44 10.04
N ALA A 39 19.88 5.54 10.76
CA ALA A 39 18.70 6.25 10.26
C ALA A 39 18.84 7.79 10.33
N GLN A 40 19.70 8.30 11.21
CA GLN A 40 19.89 9.74 11.39
C GLN A 40 20.79 10.33 10.30
N GLN A 41 21.83 9.60 9.88
CA GLN A 41 22.79 10.09 8.88
C GLN A 41 22.19 10.24 7.46
N LYS A 42 21.06 9.58 7.16
CA LYS A 42 20.32 9.82 5.91
C LYS A 42 19.37 11.03 5.98
N ALA A 43 18.99 11.49 7.17
CA ALA A 43 18.26 12.74 7.34
C ALA A 43 19.22 13.94 7.26
N ASP A 44 20.45 13.80 7.73
CA ASP A 44 21.44 14.89 7.71
C ASP A 44 21.94 15.23 6.29
N GLN A 45 21.82 14.32 5.31
CA GLN A 45 22.05 14.63 3.90
C GLN A 45 20.91 15.44 3.24
N GLN A 46 19.77 15.65 3.93
CA GLN A 46 18.75 16.62 3.50
C GLN A 46 19.04 18.06 3.96
N GLY A 47 20.21 18.31 4.57
CA GLY A 47 20.62 19.60 5.11
C GLY A 47 21.31 20.57 4.14
N ASN A 48 21.18 20.43 2.81
CA ASN A 48 21.77 21.38 1.85
C ASN A 48 20.77 22.38 1.26
N ALA A 49 19.74 22.75 2.02
CA ALA A 49 18.79 23.82 1.64
C ALA A 49 19.19 25.22 2.13
N SER A 50 20.46 25.45 2.49
CA SER A 50 20.91 26.68 3.15
C SER A 50 21.89 27.56 2.36
N GLN A 51 22.40 27.16 1.20
CA GLN A 51 23.44 27.93 0.50
C GLN A 51 23.00 28.60 -0.81
N GLN A 52 21.74 28.97 -0.93
CA GLN A 52 21.30 29.82 -2.04
C GLN A 52 20.45 30.96 -1.51
N ARG A 53 21.09 31.84 -0.73
CA ARG A 53 20.51 33.11 -0.25
C ARG A 53 21.30 34.33 -0.72
N ASP A 54 21.98 34.25 -1.85
CA ASP A 54 22.65 35.43 -2.41
C ASP A 54 21.99 35.77 -3.75
N ASN A 55 21.30 36.92 -3.79
CA ASN A 55 20.58 37.53 -4.92
C ASN A 55 19.18 37.02 -5.24
N CYS A 56 18.19 37.46 -4.47
CA CYS A 56 16.83 37.59 -4.99
C CYS A 56 16.31 39.02 -4.79
N ASN A 57 16.21 39.76 -5.91
CA ASN A 57 15.53 41.04 -6.00
C ASN A 57 14.09 40.77 -6.50
N GLY A 58 13.18 40.34 -5.60
CA GLY A 58 11.78 40.01 -5.94
C GLY A 58 11.07 39.03 -4.98
N ASN A 59 9.82 38.69 -5.28
CA ASN A 59 8.91 37.89 -4.43
C ASN A 59 9.38 36.42 -4.25
N CYS A 60 10.17 36.19 -3.19
CA CYS A 60 10.71 34.88 -2.81
C CYS A 60 9.67 34.01 -2.10
N ALA A 61 8.63 33.57 -2.80
CA ALA A 61 7.88 32.41 -2.34
C ALA A 61 8.80 31.17 -2.49
N PRO A 62 9.07 30.39 -1.42
CA PRO A 62 9.82 29.16 -1.54
C PRO A 62 9.08 28.24 -2.52
N LYS A 63 9.68 28.00 -3.69
CA LYS A 63 9.17 27.02 -4.65
C LYS A 63 9.20 25.67 -3.95
N LYS A 64 8.03 25.17 -3.53
CA LYS A 64 7.91 23.82 -2.97
C LYS A 64 8.58 22.85 -3.95
N PRO A 65 9.58 22.06 -3.53
CA PRO A 65 10.20 21.08 -4.42
C PRO A 65 9.09 20.17 -4.93
N LYS A 66 8.98 20.05 -6.25
CA LYS A 66 8.02 19.13 -6.88
C LYS A 66 8.33 17.73 -6.33
N PRO A 67 7.31 16.95 -5.92
CA PRO A 67 7.53 15.58 -5.47
C PRO A 67 8.32 14.83 -6.54
N GLN A 68 9.46 14.23 -6.17
CA GLN A 68 10.19 13.36 -7.08
C GLN A 68 9.28 12.17 -7.41
N LYS A 69 8.80 12.13 -8.66
CA LYS A 69 7.97 11.02 -9.16
C LYS A 69 8.88 9.80 -9.32
N ARG A 70 8.50 8.69 -8.71
CA ARG A 70 9.20 7.41 -8.95
C ARG A 70 8.89 6.95 -10.37
N ASP A 71 9.88 6.40 -11.06
CA ASP A 71 9.64 5.82 -12.39
C ASP A 71 8.88 4.50 -12.23
N THR A 72 7.61 4.51 -12.65
CA THR A 72 6.75 3.33 -12.63
C THR A 72 6.81 2.54 -13.93
N LYS A 73 7.39 3.12 -14.99
CA LYS A 73 7.43 2.53 -16.33
C LYS A 73 8.03 1.11 -16.37
N PRO A 74 9.10 0.78 -15.60
CA PRO A 74 9.68 -0.57 -15.63
C PRO A 74 8.70 -1.68 -15.26
N TYR A 75 7.65 -1.39 -14.48
CA TYR A 75 6.67 -2.39 -14.09
C TYR A 75 5.80 -2.87 -15.26
N ALA A 76 5.60 -2.07 -16.30
CA ALA A 76 4.85 -2.51 -17.47
C ALA A 76 5.57 -3.68 -18.15
N ASP A 77 6.86 -3.54 -18.46
CA ASP A 77 7.59 -4.60 -19.15
C ASP A 77 7.87 -5.80 -18.24
N ARG A 78 8.17 -5.55 -16.96
CA ARG A 78 8.55 -6.61 -16.03
C ARG A 78 7.38 -7.51 -15.62
N LEU A 79 6.15 -6.98 -15.63
CA LEU A 79 4.96 -7.73 -15.23
C LEU A 79 4.23 -8.36 -16.42
N ARG A 80 4.55 -7.97 -17.65
CA ARG A 80 3.92 -8.52 -18.85
C ARG A 80 4.00 -10.05 -18.87
N GLY A 81 2.86 -10.69 -19.05
CA GLY A 81 2.75 -12.15 -19.15
C GLY A 81 2.97 -12.91 -17.83
N LYS A 82 3.24 -12.24 -16.71
CA LYS A 82 3.25 -12.89 -15.38
C LYS A 82 1.83 -13.18 -14.94
N ARG A 83 1.64 -14.23 -14.15
CA ARG A 83 0.32 -14.52 -13.55
C ARG A 83 -0.09 -13.38 -12.61
N TYR A 84 -1.39 -13.22 -12.43
CA TYR A 84 -1.96 -12.16 -11.59
C TYR A 84 -1.37 -12.16 -10.17
N GLU A 85 -1.33 -13.33 -9.54
CA GLU A 85 -0.85 -13.51 -8.17
C GLU A 85 0.65 -13.23 -8.07
N GLU A 86 1.44 -13.64 -9.07
CA GLU A 86 2.88 -13.35 -9.14
C GLU A 86 3.12 -11.84 -9.29
N ALA A 87 2.32 -11.16 -10.11
CA ALA A 87 2.39 -9.71 -10.26
C ALA A 87 2.01 -8.99 -8.95
N GLU A 88 1.01 -9.49 -8.24
CA GLU A 88 0.59 -8.94 -6.94
C GLU A 88 1.69 -9.11 -5.88
N ASP A 89 2.31 -10.29 -5.79
CA ASP A 89 3.41 -10.55 -4.85
C ASP A 89 4.63 -9.64 -5.12
N ILE A 90 4.96 -9.44 -6.39
CA ILE A 90 6.03 -8.51 -6.80
C ILE A 90 5.74 -7.09 -6.31
N LEU A 91 4.50 -6.62 -6.50
CA LEU A 91 4.11 -5.26 -6.14
C LEU A 91 3.94 -5.08 -4.63
N ASP A 92 3.48 -6.11 -3.92
CA ASP A 92 3.42 -6.13 -2.46
C ASP A 92 4.81 -5.93 -1.86
N ARG A 93 5.79 -6.71 -2.31
CA ARG A 93 7.17 -6.56 -1.82
C ARG A 93 7.75 -5.19 -2.16
N GLU A 94 7.70 -4.79 -3.43
CA GLU A 94 8.52 -3.65 -3.88
C GLU A 94 7.85 -2.29 -3.71
N LEU A 95 6.53 -2.23 -3.84
CA LEU A 95 5.79 -0.99 -3.71
C LEU A 95 5.27 -0.83 -2.29
N ARG A 96 4.54 -1.82 -1.76
CA ARG A 96 3.95 -1.70 -0.42
C ARG A 96 5.03 -1.79 0.66
N ASP A 97 5.81 -2.86 0.68
CA ASP A 97 6.70 -3.17 1.80
C ASP A 97 8.00 -2.35 1.74
N ASP A 98 8.68 -2.33 0.58
CA ASP A 98 9.97 -1.63 0.43
C ASP A 98 9.84 -0.12 0.22
N ALA A 99 8.76 0.34 -0.43
CA ALA A 99 8.59 1.74 -0.83
C ALA A 99 7.47 2.48 -0.08
N GLY A 100 6.71 1.79 0.78
CA GLY A 100 5.65 2.38 1.57
C GLY A 100 4.45 2.89 0.76
N TRP A 101 4.21 2.31 -0.42
CA TRP A 101 3.04 2.65 -1.24
C TRP A 101 1.78 2.08 -0.59
N THR A 102 0.65 2.76 -0.81
CA THR A 102 -0.64 2.28 -0.32
C THR A 102 -1.23 1.29 -1.30
N LYS A 103 -1.60 0.11 -0.83
CA LYS A 103 -2.42 -0.87 -1.54
C LYS A 103 -3.89 -0.68 -1.17
N ALA A 104 -4.76 -0.62 -2.17
CA ALA A 104 -6.20 -0.53 -2.00
C ALA A 104 -6.93 -1.34 -3.07
N PRO A 105 -8.15 -1.84 -2.79
CA PRO A 105 -9.00 -2.42 -3.82
C PRO A 105 -9.33 -1.37 -4.90
N LEU A 106 -9.54 -1.82 -6.13
CA LEU A 106 -10.03 -0.93 -7.18
C LEU A 106 -11.47 -0.49 -6.89
N GLY A 107 -11.77 0.78 -7.18
CA GLY A 107 -13.14 1.30 -7.05
C GLY A 107 -14.09 0.81 -8.15
N LYS A 108 -13.57 0.24 -9.23
CA LYS A 108 -14.33 -0.37 -10.33
C LYS A 108 -13.59 -1.59 -10.87
N GLY A 109 -14.34 -2.67 -11.10
CA GLY A 109 -13.80 -3.96 -11.52
C GLY A 109 -13.07 -4.68 -10.38
N ASP A 110 -12.57 -5.87 -10.70
CA ASP A 110 -11.87 -6.71 -9.74
C ASP A 110 -10.36 -6.46 -9.80
N GLY A 111 -9.75 -6.21 -8.63
CA GLY A 111 -8.31 -6.14 -8.47
C GLY A 111 -7.85 -5.09 -7.46
N VAL A 112 -6.57 -4.73 -7.56
CA VAL A 112 -5.88 -3.89 -6.57
C VAL A 112 -5.09 -2.77 -7.22
N ARG A 113 -4.86 -1.70 -6.46
CA ARG A 113 -4.06 -0.54 -6.86
C ARG A 113 -3.03 -0.21 -5.79
N TYR A 114 -1.81 0.04 -6.25
CA TYR A 114 -0.70 0.60 -5.50
C TYR A 114 -0.52 2.05 -5.91
N TYR A 115 -0.41 2.97 -4.95
CA TYR A 115 -0.19 4.38 -5.23
C TYR A 115 0.67 5.07 -4.18
N ASP A 116 1.40 6.10 -4.61
CA ASP A 116 2.36 6.85 -3.79
C ASP A 116 1.83 8.18 -3.24
N GLY A 117 0.59 8.55 -3.60
CA GLY A 117 -0.01 9.85 -3.26
C GLY A 117 0.64 11.06 -3.97
N LYS A 118 1.58 10.82 -4.88
CA LYS A 118 2.37 11.82 -5.61
C LYS A 118 2.17 11.75 -7.14
N GLY A 119 1.24 10.91 -7.59
CA GLY A 119 0.81 10.77 -8.98
C GLY A 119 1.33 9.51 -9.68
N GLY A 120 2.11 8.67 -8.98
CA GLY A 120 2.46 7.33 -9.41
C GLY A 120 1.39 6.33 -8.99
N SER A 121 1.01 5.42 -9.90
CA SER A 121 0.20 4.26 -9.49
C SER A 121 0.39 3.07 -10.41
N VAL A 122 0.35 1.87 -9.84
CA VAL A 122 0.33 0.60 -10.57
C VAL A 122 -0.94 -0.13 -10.15
N SER A 123 -1.77 -0.54 -11.10
CA SER A 123 -3.06 -1.20 -10.83
C SER A 123 -3.10 -2.56 -11.51
N LEU A 124 -3.42 -3.60 -10.76
CA LEU A 124 -3.74 -4.93 -11.28
C LEU A 124 -5.25 -5.06 -11.39
N ASN A 125 -5.74 -5.50 -12.55
CA ASN A 125 -7.15 -5.74 -12.80
C ASN A 125 -7.30 -7.15 -13.36
N ARG A 126 -8.31 -7.90 -12.90
CA ARG A 126 -8.56 -9.29 -13.34
C ARG A 126 -9.20 -9.36 -14.75
N GLY A 127 -9.49 -8.21 -15.36
CA GLY A 127 -10.17 -8.12 -16.63
C GLY A 127 -11.69 -8.06 -16.46
N TYR A 128 -12.37 -7.91 -17.59
CA TYR A 128 -13.81 -7.91 -17.71
C TYR A 128 -14.17 -9.03 -18.69
N PRO A 129 -14.96 -10.05 -18.28
CA PRO A 129 -15.27 -11.21 -19.14
C PRO A 129 -15.90 -10.83 -20.48
N GLU A 130 -16.73 -9.77 -20.51
CA GLU A 130 -17.34 -9.26 -21.74
C GLU A 130 -16.50 -8.16 -22.44
N GLY A 131 -15.32 -7.83 -21.90
CA GLY A 131 -14.59 -6.61 -22.23
C GLY A 131 -15.30 -5.34 -21.74
N LEU A 132 -14.73 -4.18 -22.04
CA LEU A 132 -15.35 -2.88 -21.76
C LEU A 132 -16.34 -2.52 -22.87
N LYS A 133 -17.65 -2.63 -22.61
CA LYS A 133 -18.70 -2.08 -23.49
C LYS A 133 -18.65 -0.54 -23.46
N GLY A 134 -18.44 0.09 -24.62
CA GLY A 134 -18.55 1.55 -24.79
C GLY A 134 -17.28 2.38 -24.54
N GLY A 135 -16.14 1.75 -24.28
CA GLY A 135 -14.81 2.37 -24.30
C GLY A 135 -13.90 1.59 -25.24
N GLY A 136 -12.72 2.13 -25.58
CA GLY A 136 -11.73 1.48 -26.45
C GLY A 136 -11.54 0.02 -26.04
N GLY A 137 -12.15 -0.89 -26.81
CA GLY A 137 -12.31 -2.31 -26.53
C GLY A 137 -11.02 -3.08 -26.75
N ASP A 138 -9.96 -2.66 -26.06
CA ASP A 138 -8.65 -3.27 -26.16
C ASP A 138 -8.73 -4.72 -25.69
N ALA A 139 -8.17 -5.64 -26.49
CA ALA A 139 -8.07 -7.06 -26.17
C ALA A 139 -7.46 -7.31 -24.77
N VAL A 140 -6.63 -6.37 -24.31
CA VAL A 140 -6.03 -6.34 -22.97
C VAL A 140 -7.05 -6.41 -21.83
N HIS A 141 -8.26 -5.87 -21.99
CA HIS A 141 -9.25 -5.82 -20.91
C HIS A 141 -10.06 -7.09 -20.76
N LYS A 142 -9.94 -8.06 -21.68
CA LYS A 142 -10.67 -9.33 -21.61
C LYS A 142 -10.09 -10.29 -20.55
N GLY A 143 -8.80 -10.15 -20.26
CA GLY A 143 -8.10 -10.94 -19.26
C GLY A 143 -7.40 -10.05 -18.24
N PRO A 144 -6.65 -10.67 -17.31
CA PRO A 144 -5.88 -9.95 -16.32
C PRO A 144 -4.86 -9.00 -16.97
N TYR A 145 -4.73 -7.79 -16.43
CA TYR A 145 -3.81 -6.78 -16.94
C TYR A 145 -3.28 -5.87 -15.84
N VAL A 146 -2.13 -5.25 -16.11
CA VAL A 146 -1.58 -4.17 -15.28
C VAL A 146 -1.71 -2.83 -16.00
N LYS A 147 -2.05 -1.79 -15.24
CA LYS A 147 -2.06 -0.40 -15.68
C LYS A 147 -1.04 0.40 -14.89
N VAL A 148 -0.16 1.09 -15.59
CA VAL A 148 0.92 1.91 -14.99
C VAL A 148 0.64 3.39 -15.24
N GLN A 149 0.76 4.20 -14.19
CA GLN A 149 0.67 5.65 -14.25
C GLN A 149 1.93 6.27 -13.63
N PRO A 150 2.48 7.35 -14.23
CA PRO A 150 1.78 8.26 -15.15
C PRO A 150 1.86 7.90 -16.64
N SER A 151 2.64 6.90 -17.05
CA SER A 151 2.84 6.57 -18.47
C SER A 151 1.55 6.21 -19.22
N GLY A 152 0.57 5.63 -18.51
CA GLY A 152 -0.69 5.20 -19.10
C GLY A 152 -0.63 3.82 -19.75
N ASP A 153 0.51 3.14 -19.65
CA ASP A 153 0.74 1.82 -20.21
C ASP A 153 -0.25 0.82 -19.62
N ARG A 154 -0.76 -0.05 -20.48
CA ARG A 154 -1.56 -1.22 -20.11
C ARG A 154 -0.96 -2.42 -20.78
N VAL A 155 -0.61 -3.45 -20.01
CA VAL A 155 -0.06 -4.69 -20.56
C VAL A 155 -0.83 -5.88 -20.02
N PRO A 156 -1.03 -6.91 -20.85
CA PRO A 156 -1.68 -8.13 -20.40
C PRO A 156 -0.78 -8.89 -19.43
N LEU A 157 -1.40 -9.50 -18.43
CA LEU A 157 -0.82 -10.50 -17.57
C LEU A 157 -1.09 -11.89 -18.18
N GLY A 158 -0.40 -12.91 -17.67
CA GLY A 158 -0.68 -14.30 -17.99
C GLY A 158 -1.96 -14.78 -17.30
N GLU A 159 -2.60 -15.77 -17.92
CA GLU A 159 -3.70 -16.53 -17.31
C GLU A 159 -3.22 -17.46 -16.18
#